data_AF-A0A2E9TGN9-F1
#
_entry.id   AF-A0A2E9TGN9-F1
#
_cell.length_a   1.000
_cell.length_b   1.000
_cell.length_c   1.000
_cell.angle_alpha   90.00
_cell.angle_beta   90.00
_cell.angle_gamma   90.00
#
_symmetry.space_group_name_H-M   'P 1'
#
loop_
_entity.id
_entity.type
_entity.pdbx_description
1 polymer ?
#
loop_
_entity_poly.entity_id
_entity_poly.type
_entity_poly.pdbx_seq_one_letter_code
_entity_poly.pdbx_strand_id
1 'polypeptide(L)'
;MKLFQITSLVLLIYGCTPNVKEELNAVDNEATFKSNVSSFMEFTEHFRNEDMDKLMGMFADTVLWSPPVYNGYEWLGKEAMIQTFEGYFKEYDNISFSPGINLPNENVVDGFWGGSNFRSNGSESSSQPSINPNNIRVYGTWNSTHTESGKETFSKWYAIINFNSAGKIVRFNDWFNADGLEKQIAQ
;
A
#
# COMPACT_ATOMS: atom_id res chain seq x y z
N MET A 1 -22.37 60.75 43.87
CA MET A 1 -21.53 59.58 44.18
C MET A 1 -22.41 58.33 44.16
N LYS A 2 -22.48 57.64 43.01
CA LYS A 2 -23.07 56.31 42.87
C LYS A 2 -22.00 55.43 42.22
N LEU A 3 -21.53 54.46 42.99
CA LEU A 3 -20.61 53.40 42.62
C LEU A 3 -21.42 52.22 42.05
N PHE A 4 -20.75 51.25 41.42
CA PHE A 4 -21.22 49.96 40.87
C PHE A 4 -21.59 49.93 39.38
N GLN A 5 -21.16 48.97 38.56
CA GLN A 5 -20.17 47.90 38.69
C GLN A 5 -19.81 47.45 37.26
N ILE A 6 -18.53 47.16 37.01
CA ILE A 6 -18.05 46.59 35.73
C ILE A 6 -18.34 45.09 35.78
N THR A 7 -19.29 44.62 34.96
CA THR A 7 -19.51 43.19 34.72
C THR A 7 -18.75 42.79 33.46
N SER A 8 -17.56 42.22 33.64
CA SER A 8 -16.84 41.53 32.56
C SER A 8 -17.64 40.32 32.09
N LEU A 9 -18.14 40.39 30.86
CA LEU A 9 -18.80 39.29 30.18
C LEU A 9 -17.74 38.32 29.66
N VAL A 10 -17.45 37.26 30.42
CA VAL A 10 -16.62 36.15 29.97
C VAL A 10 -17.45 35.27 29.03
N LEU A 11 -17.22 35.39 27.72
CA LEU A 11 -17.75 34.44 26.74
C LEU A 11 -17.00 33.10 26.88
N LEU A 12 -17.68 32.11 27.46
CA LEU A 12 -17.28 30.70 27.37
C LEU A 12 -17.54 30.21 25.94
N ILE A 13 -16.48 30.14 25.13
CA ILE A 13 -16.48 29.40 23.87
C ILE A 13 -16.61 27.91 24.15
N TYR A 14 -17.84 27.38 24.11
CA TYR A 14 -18.08 25.95 23.96
C TYR A 14 -17.58 25.53 22.57
N GLY A 15 -16.34 25.05 22.50
CA GLY A 15 -15.84 24.31 21.35
C GLY A 15 -16.54 22.96 21.27
N CYS A 16 -17.65 22.88 20.54
CA CYS A 16 -18.11 21.61 19.99
C CYS A 16 -17.11 21.18 18.92
N THR A 17 -16.14 20.34 19.28
CA THR A 17 -15.56 19.42 18.29
C THR A 17 -16.61 18.36 18.02
N PRO A 18 -17.25 18.30 16.84
CA PRO A 18 -17.98 17.11 16.47
C PRO A 18 -16.95 15.98 16.43
N ASN A 19 -17.11 14.99 17.31
CA ASN A 19 -16.52 13.68 17.12
C ASN A 19 -17.16 13.11 15.85
N VAL A 20 -16.64 13.50 14.69
CA VAL A 20 -16.95 12.83 13.43
C VAL A 20 -16.18 11.51 13.50
N LYS A 21 -16.77 10.53 14.20
CA LYS A 21 -16.55 9.15 13.82
C LYS A 21 -17.18 9.03 12.44
N GLU A 22 -16.34 9.10 11.42
CA GLU A 22 -16.71 8.79 10.05
C GLU A 22 -17.29 7.37 10.05
N GLU A 23 -18.62 7.25 10.05
CA GLU A 23 -19.28 5.96 9.83
C GLU A 23 -19.01 5.58 8.38
N LEU A 24 -17.98 4.76 8.17
CA LEU A 24 -17.74 4.13 6.88
C LEU A 24 -18.90 3.17 6.58
N ASN A 25 -19.75 3.52 5.63
CA ASN A 25 -20.82 2.65 5.16
C ASN A 25 -20.24 1.37 4.54
N ALA A 26 -20.65 0.20 5.03
CA ALA A 26 -20.09 -1.10 4.63
C ALA A 26 -20.20 -1.39 3.11
N VAL A 27 -21.24 -0.87 2.44
CA VAL A 27 -21.44 -1.03 0.98
C VAL A 27 -20.37 -0.28 0.19
N ASP A 28 -19.93 0.88 0.66
CA ASP A 28 -18.89 1.67 0.01
C ASP A 28 -17.50 1.08 0.26
N ASN A 29 -17.29 0.42 1.40
CA ASN A 29 -16.01 -0.22 1.72
C ASN A 29 -15.69 -1.39 0.79
N GLU A 30 -16.66 -2.27 0.53
CA GLU A 30 -16.43 -3.40 -0.38
C GLU A 30 -16.14 -2.91 -1.81
N ALA A 31 -16.91 -1.93 -2.30
CA ALA A 31 -16.71 -1.34 -3.61
C ALA A 31 -15.35 -0.63 -3.72
N THR A 32 -14.98 0.17 -2.71
CA THR A 32 -13.68 0.84 -2.64
C THR A 32 -12.54 -0.17 -2.59
N PHE A 33 -12.67 -1.24 -1.81
CA PHE A 33 -11.67 -2.29 -1.75
C PHE A 33 -11.48 -2.96 -3.12
N LYS A 34 -12.58 -3.33 -3.79
CA LYS A 34 -12.54 -3.89 -5.15
C LYS A 34 -11.89 -2.93 -6.15
N SER A 35 -12.19 -1.63 -6.05
CA SER A 35 -11.54 -0.61 -6.86
C SER A 35 -10.03 -0.54 -6.61
N ASN A 36 -9.60 -0.61 -5.34
CA ASN A 36 -8.18 -0.61 -4.99
C ASN A 36 -7.45 -1.87 -5.47
N VAL A 37 -8.12 -3.04 -5.44
CA VAL A 37 -7.60 -4.28 -6.04
C VAL A 37 -7.46 -4.13 -7.56
N SER A 38 -8.47 -3.59 -8.24
CA SER A 38 -8.40 -3.31 -9.68
C SER A 38 -7.25 -2.37 -10.01
N SER A 39 -7.09 -1.29 -9.24
CA SER A 39 -5.97 -0.36 -9.40
C SER A 39 -4.62 -1.04 -9.18
N PHE A 40 -4.49 -1.94 -8.21
CA PHE A 40 -3.24 -2.70 -8.08
C PHE A 40 -3.00 -3.64 -9.27
N MET A 41 -4.03 -4.28 -9.82
CA MET A 41 -3.87 -5.11 -11.02
C MET A 41 -3.42 -4.28 -12.23
N GLU A 42 -3.97 -3.08 -12.41
CA GLU A 42 -3.49 -2.11 -13.42
C GLU A 42 -2.02 -1.72 -13.17
N PHE A 43 -1.60 -1.53 -11.91
CA PHE A 43 -0.18 -1.33 -11.57
C PHE A 43 0.67 -2.49 -12.10
N THR A 44 0.24 -3.74 -11.91
CA THR A 44 1.01 -4.90 -12.40
C THR A 44 1.05 -4.99 -13.93
N GLU A 45 0.02 -4.52 -14.63
CA GLU A 45 0.02 -4.43 -16.09
C GLU A 45 0.97 -3.33 -16.59
N HIS A 46 0.94 -2.15 -15.98
CA HIS A 46 1.88 -1.08 -16.32
C HIS A 46 3.32 -1.46 -16.00
N PHE A 47 3.55 -2.17 -14.89
CA PHE A 47 4.88 -2.68 -14.51
C PHE A 47 5.38 -3.72 -15.52
N ARG A 48 4.54 -4.67 -15.93
CA ARG A 48 4.85 -5.66 -16.98
C ARG A 48 5.19 -5.01 -18.32
N ASN A 49 4.48 -3.95 -18.68
CA ASN A 49 4.67 -3.24 -19.94
C ASN A 49 5.75 -2.14 -19.85
N GLU A 50 6.40 -1.99 -18.69
CA GLU A 50 7.41 -0.97 -18.41
C GLU A 50 6.93 0.46 -18.71
N ASP A 51 5.62 0.71 -18.57
CA ASP A 51 4.97 1.99 -18.87
C ASP A 51 5.11 2.94 -17.67
N MET A 52 6.31 3.54 -17.54
CA MET A 52 6.66 4.39 -16.40
C MET A 52 5.73 5.59 -16.21
N ASP A 53 5.26 6.20 -17.30
CA ASP A 53 4.35 7.35 -17.23
C ASP A 53 3.01 6.95 -16.57
N LYS A 54 2.40 5.85 -17.02
CA LYS A 54 1.16 5.37 -16.41
C LYS A 54 1.39 4.83 -15.00
N LEU A 55 2.46 4.06 -14.80
CA LEU A 55 2.82 3.45 -13.52
C LEU A 55 3.00 4.52 -12.44
N MET A 56 3.82 5.55 -12.71
CA MET A 56 4.07 6.65 -11.78
C MET A 56 2.90 7.60 -11.66
N GLY A 57 2.04 7.65 -12.68
CA GLY A 57 0.75 8.31 -12.62
C GLY A 57 -0.17 7.75 -11.53
N MET A 58 -0.01 6.50 -11.09
CA MET A 58 -0.84 5.89 -10.05
C MET A 58 -0.50 6.37 -8.64
N PHE A 59 0.72 6.89 -8.44
CA PHE A 59 1.22 7.36 -7.16
C PHE A 59 0.97 8.85 -6.97
N ALA A 60 0.61 9.24 -5.74
CA ALA A 60 0.63 10.65 -5.35
C ALA A 60 2.07 11.19 -5.37
N ASP A 61 2.23 12.48 -5.63
CA ASP A 61 3.58 13.10 -5.69
C ASP A 61 4.30 13.05 -4.34
N THR A 62 3.55 12.99 -3.24
CA THR A 62 4.06 12.87 -1.87
C THR A 62 4.08 11.43 -1.35
N VAL A 63 4.10 10.42 -2.24
CA VAL A 63 4.16 9.00 -1.81
C VAL A 63 5.38 8.76 -0.93
N LEU A 64 5.18 7.97 0.11
CA LEU A 64 6.27 7.39 0.91
C LEU A 64 6.40 5.90 0.61
N TRP A 65 7.62 5.48 0.28
CA TRP A 65 7.96 4.11 -0.07
C TRP A 65 8.94 3.49 0.93
N SER A 66 8.60 2.31 1.43
CA SER A 66 9.52 1.44 2.16
C SER A 66 9.93 0.30 1.22
N PRO A 67 11.15 0.31 0.65
CA PRO A 67 11.59 -0.68 -0.31
C PRO A 67 11.91 -2.04 0.34
N PRO A 68 12.03 -3.11 -0.47
CA PRO A 68 12.33 -4.46 0.01
C PRO A 68 13.82 -4.71 0.28
N VAL A 69 14.67 -3.70 0.05
CA VAL A 69 16.11 -3.73 0.30
C VAL A 69 16.47 -2.89 1.53
N TYR A 70 17.50 -3.31 2.28
CA TYR A 70 17.94 -2.55 3.43
C TYR A 70 18.47 -1.17 3.04
N ASN A 71 17.84 -0.12 3.57
CA ASN A 71 18.18 1.28 3.31
C ASN A 71 18.29 2.09 4.63
N GLY A 72 18.59 1.44 5.75
CA GLY A 72 18.57 2.10 7.06
C GLY A 72 17.17 2.34 7.64
N TYR A 73 16.13 1.72 7.06
CA TYR A 73 14.72 1.89 7.44
C TYR A 73 14.16 3.29 7.17
N GLU A 74 14.71 3.96 6.17
CA GLU A 74 14.25 5.28 5.74
C GLU A 74 13.07 5.16 4.76
N TRP A 75 12.16 6.13 4.79
CA TRP A 75 11.12 6.26 3.77
C TRP A 75 11.67 7.01 2.57
N LEU A 76 11.46 6.45 1.38
CA LEU A 76 11.87 7.03 0.12
C LEU A 76 10.71 7.77 -0.56
N GLY A 77 11.05 8.84 -1.29
CA GLY A 77 10.10 9.58 -2.13
C GLY A 77 9.92 8.98 -3.52
N LYS A 78 9.08 9.63 -4.33
CA LYS A 78 8.72 9.19 -5.68
C LYS A 78 9.92 9.13 -6.63
N GLU A 79 10.86 10.06 -6.53
CA GLU A 79 12.05 10.08 -7.39
C GLU A 79 12.94 8.84 -7.20
N ALA A 80 13.12 8.38 -5.96
CA ALA A 80 13.89 7.18 -5.67
C ALA A 80 13.17 5.90 -6.15
N MET A 81 11.83 5.89 -6.07
CA MET A 81 11.00 4.83 -6.65
C MET A 81 11.17 4.74 -8.17
N ILE A 82 11.13 5.87 -8.87
CA ILE A 82 11.36 5.95 -10.32
C ILE A 82 12.70 5.33 -10.68
N GLN A 83 13.78 5.78 -10.03
CA GLN A 83 15.13 5.29 -10.30
C GLN A 83 15.26 3.78 -10.08
N THR A 84 14.61 3.26 -9.04
CA THR A 84 14.67 1.82 -8.74
C THR A 84 13.88 1.00 -9.73
N PHE A 85 12.68 1.45 -10.14
CA PHE A 85 11.89 0.73 -11.14
C PHE A 85 12.56 0.77 -12.52
N GLU A 86 13.15 1.90 -12.91
CA GLU A 86 13.98 1.98 -14.12
C GLU A 86 15.21 1.06 -14.07
N GLY A 87 15.82 0.89 -12.90
CA GLY A 87 16.89 -0.09 -12.70
C GLY A 87 16.39 -1.52 -12.90
N TYR A 88 15.27 -1.84 -12.26
CA TYR A 88 14.65 -3.16 -12.36
C TYR A 88 14.28 -3.52 -13.81
N PHE A 89 13.71 -2.58 -14.57
CA PHE A 89 13.36 -2.78 -15.99
C PHE A 89 14.58 -2.91 -16.92
N LYS A 90 15.76 -2.47 -16.50
CA LYS A 90 17.00 -2.72 -17.26
C LYS A 90 17.59 -4.10 -17.00
N GLU A 91 17.33 -4.65 -15.81
CA GLU A 91 17.91 -5.92 -15.34
C GLU A 91 17.00 -7.12 -15.61
N TYR A 92 15.69 -6.88 -15.77
CA TYR A 92 14.69 -7.93 -15.87
C TYR A 92 13.67 -7.67 -16.98
N ASP A 93 13.46 -8.69 -17.82
CA ASP A 93 12.44 -8.76 -18.86
C ASP A 93 11.28 -9.67 -18.46
N ASN A 94 10.22 -9.71 -19.29
CA ASN A 94 9.08 -10.63 -19.17
C ASN A 94 8.41 -10.62 -17.78
N ILE A 95 8.39 -9.45 -17.15
CA ILE A 95 7.94 -9.31 -15.76
C ILE A 95 6.45 -9.63 -15.65
N SER A 96 6.07 -10.42 -14.66
CA SER A 96 4.68 -10.82 -14.44
C SER A 96 4.37 -10.98 -12.97
N PHE A 97 3.15 -10.62 -12.58
CA PHE A 97 2.64 -10.86 -11.24
C PHE A 97 1.51 -11.88 -11.27
N SER A 98 1.54 -12.81 -10.32
CA SER A 98 0.43 -13.73 -10.03
C SER A 98 -0.05 -13.49 -8.59
N PRO A 99 -1.30 -13.03 -8.38
CA PRO A 99 -1.82 -12.83 -7.03
C PRO A 99 -2.05 -14.16 -6.32
N GLY A 100 -1.90 -14.12 -4.99
CA GLY A 100 -2.15 -15.26 -4.12
C GLY A 100 -0.92 -16.07 -3.76
N ILE A 101 -1.13 -17.05 -2.87
CA ILE A 101 -0.06 -17.94 -2.39
C ILE A 101 -0.48 -19.39 -2.64
N ASN A 102 0.34 -20.10 -3.40
CA ASN A 102 0.23 -21.54 -3.54
C ASN A 102 0.70 -22.21 -2.24
N LEU A 103 -0.23 -22.89 -1.58
CA LEU A 103 0.02 -23.78 -0.45
C LEU A 103 0.17 -25.23 -0.93
N PRO A 104 0.69 -26.13 -0.08
CA PRO A 104 0.68 -27.56 -0.37
C PRO A 104 -0.74 -28.08 -0.68
N ASN A 105 -0.82 -29.17 -1.45
CA ASN A 105 -2.05 -29.85 -1.83
C ASN A 105 -3.03 -28.98 -2.65
N GLU A 106 -2.49 -28.20 -3.60
CA GLU A 106 -3.29 -27.40 -4.56
C GLU A 106 -4.21 -26.36 -3.91
N ASN A 107 -3.94 -25.97 -2.66
CA ASN A 107 -4.68 -24.93 -1.99
C ASN A 107 -4.09 -23.56 -2.33
N VAL A 108 -4.94 -22.60 -2.72
CA VAL A 108 -4.53 -21.24 -3.09
C VAL A 108 -5.18 -20.25 -2.15
N VAL A 109 -4.37 -19.44 -1.47
CA VAL A 109 -4.84 -18.32 -0.66
C VAL A 109 -4.99 -17.09 -1.55
N ASP A 110 -6.07 -16.33 -1.36
CA ASP A 110 -6.32 -15.07 -2.06
C ASP A 110 -5.17 -14.08 -1.88
N GLY A 111 -4.89 -13.32 -2.94
CA GLY A 111 -3.82 -12.32 -2.99
C GLY A 111 -4.17 -11.00 -2.30
N PHE A 112 -5.44 -10.72 -2.00
CA PHE A 112 -5.86 -9.39 -1.56
C PHE A 112 -6.66 -9.40 -0.27
N TRP A 113 -6.25 -8.54 0.68
CA TRP A 113 -6.95 -8.40 1.96
C TRP A 113 -7.04 -6.94 2.36
N GLY A 114 -8.26 -6.41 2.48
CA GLY A 114 -8.54 -5.09 3.02
C GLY A 114 -8.73 -5.18 4.53
N GLY A 115 -8.10 -4.27 5.29
CA GLY A 115 -8.45 -4.16 6.70
C GLY A 115 -8.08 -5.35 7.59
N SER A 116 -8.64 -5.45 8.80
CA SER A 116 -8.44 -6.59 9.72
C SER A 116 -9.55 -6.65 10.75
N ASN A 117 -10.23 -7.78 10.85
CA ASN A 117 -11.27 -7.98 11.86
C ASN A 117 -10.72 -8.06 13.29
N PHE A 118 -9.46 -8.44 13.45
CA PHE A 118 -8.83 -8.65 14.75
C PHE A 118 -7.61 -7.73 14.89
N ARG A 119 -7.44 -7.08 16.04
CA ARG A 119 -6.30 -6.19 16.35
C ARG A 119 -5.69 -6.54 17.71
N SER A 120 -4.36 -6.47 17.80
CA SER A 120 -3.60 -6.87 18.99
C SER A 120 -3.74 -5.93 20.20
N ASN A 121 -4.21 -4.70 20.01
CA ASN A 121 -4.31 -3.71 21.08
C ASN A 121 -5.60 -3.80 21.91
N GLY A 122 -6.48 -4.77 21.63
CA GLY A 122 -7.50 -5.27 22.56
C GLY A 122 -8.52 -4.28 23.14
N SER A 123 -8.59 -3.01 22.70
CA SER A 123 -9.60 -2.07 23.23
C SER A 123 -11.01 -2.61 22.96
N GLU A 124 -12.02 -2.35 23.77
CA GLU A 124 -13.39 -2.79 23.42
C GLU A 124 -13.97 -2.04 22.19
N SER A 125 -13.24 -1.03 21.67
CA SER A 125 -13.43 -0.46 20.33
C SER A 125 -12.65 -1.21 19.22
N SER A 126 -11.90 -2.26 19.56
CA SER A 126 -11.05 -3.10 18.68
C SER A 126 -11.73 -4.38 18.19
N SER A 127 -12.96 -4.64 18.65
CA SER A 127 -13.89 -5.59 18.03
C SER A 127 -14.58 -5.00 16.79
N GLN A 128 -14.35 -3.72 16.50
CA GLN A 128 -14.67 -3.17 15.18
C GLN A 128 -13.52 -3.52 14.22
N PRO A 129 -13.78 -4.29 13.14
CA PRO A 129 -12.81 -4.51 12.10
C PRO A 129 -12.15 -3.17 11.70
N SER A 130 -10.84 -3.16 11.46
CA SER A 130 -10.28 -2.18 10.54
C SER A 130 -10.98 -2.39 9.22
N ILE A 131 -12.07 -1.69 8.95
CA ILE A 131 -12.81 -1.79 7.68
C ILE A 131 -12.24 -0.85 6.63
N ASN A 132 -11.11 -0.17 6.91
CA ASN A 132 -10.51 0.79 5.99
C ASN A 132 -10.18 0.10 4.65
N PRO A 133 -10.95 0.37 3.58
CA PRO A 133 -10.78 -0.28 2.30
C PRO A 133 -9.55 0.24 1.53
N ASN A 134 -9.00 1.38 1.97
CA ASN A 134 -7.83 2.05 1.41
C ASN A 134 -6.51 1.57 2.03
N ASN A 135 -6.55 0.56 2.90
CA ASN A 135 -5.37 -0.17 3.36
C ASN A 135 -5.51 -1.62 2.91
N ILE A 136 -4.79 -1.97 1.84
CA ILE A 136 -4.79 -3.32 1.30
C ILE A 136 -3.46 -3.99 1.58
N ARG A 137 -3.53 -5.29 1.85
CA ARG A 137 -2.42 -6.22 1.83
C ARG A 137 -2.47 -7.00 0.54
N VAL A 138 -1.32 -7.12 -0.10
CA VAL A 138 -1.15 -7.86 -1.34
C VAL A 138 -0.16 -8.98 -1.13
N TYR A 139 -0.52 -10.18 -1.60
CA TYR A 139 0.33 -11.35 -1.64
C TYR A 139 0.39 -11.85 -3.07
N GLY A 140 1.57 -12.26 -3.51
CA GLY A 140 1.71 -12.87 -4.82
C GLY A 140 3.12 -13.31 -5.13
N THR A 141 3.34 -13.63 -6.39
CA THR A 141 4.65 -14.01 -6.92
C THR A 141 4.95 -13.17 -8.14
N TRP A 142 6.12 -12.51 -8.13
CA TRP A 142 6.71 -11.93 -9.33
C TRP A 142 7.55 -12.99 -10.05
N ASN A 143 7.41 -13.07 -11.37
CA ASN A 143 8.29 -13.84 -12.24
C ASN A 143 8.91 -12.88 -13.26
N SER A 144 10.16 -13.12 -13.62
CA SER A 144 10.87 -12.36 -14.66
C SER A 144 11.99 -13.19 -15.28
N THR A 145 12.58 -12.66 -16.35
CA THR A 145 13.81 -13.19 -16.95
C THR A 145 14.93 -12.18 -16.70
N HIS A 146 16.04 -12.58 -16.10
CA HIS A 146 17.21 -11.70 -15.99
C HIS A 146 17.81 -11.45 -17.38
N THR A 147 17.89 -10.18 -17.78
CA THR A 147 18.19 -9.76 -19.16
C THR A 147 19.54 -10.28 -19.64
N GLU A 148 20.60 -10.18 -18.83
CA GLU A 148 21.95 -10.54 -19.26
C GLU A 148 22.15 -12.06 -19.35
N SER A 149 21.61 -12.83 -18.40
CA SER A 149 21.87 -14.27 -18.31
C SER A 149 20.78 -15.13 -18.97
N GLY A 150 19.61 -14.57 -19.25
CA GLY A 150 18.43 -15.28 -19.75
C GLY A 150 17.80 -16.22 -18.72
N LYS A 151 18.22 -16.19 -17.45
CA LYS A 151 17.69 -17.06 -16.40
C LYS A 151 16.35 -16.55 -15.89
N GLU A 152 15.40 -17.45 -15.70
CA GLU A 152 14.14 -17.13 -15.04
C GLU A 152 14.35 -16.92 -13.54
N THR A 153 13.64 -15.95 -12.98
CA THR A 153 13.65 -15.68 -11.54
C THR A 153 12.24 -15.58 -10.99
N PHE A 154 12.09 -15.97 -9.73
CA PHE A 154 10.82 -16.05 -9.02
C PHE A 154 10.98 -15.42 -7.64
N SER A 155 10.02 -14.58 -7.26
CA SER A 155 10.03 -13.91 -5.96
C SER A 155 8.65 -13.87 -5.33
N LYS A 156 8.50 -14.55 -4.19
CA LYS A 156 7.33 -14.37 -3.33
C LYS A 156 7.36 -12.96 -2.76
N TRP A 157 6.24 -12.26 -2.89
CA TRP A 157 6.14 -10.84 -2.63
C TRP A 157 4.95 -10.52 -1.75
N TYR A 158 5.16 -9.60 -0.83
CA TYR A 158 4.14 -9.06 0.07
C TYR A 158 4.21 -7.54 0.07
N ALA A 159 3.05 -6.89 0.08
CA ALA A 159 2.99 -5.46 0.26
C ALA A 159 1.82 -4.98 1.10
N ILE A 160 2.00 -3.81 1.70
CA ILE A 160 0.94 -2.99 2.28
C ILE A 160 0.86 -1.70 1.49
N ILE A 161 -0.30 -1.44 0.89
CA ILE A 161 -0.53 -0.30 0.00
C ILE A 161 -1.64 0.57 0.58
N ASN A 162 -1.41 1.88 0.61
CA ASN A 162 -2.40 2.86 1.02
C ASN A 162 -2.83 3.78 -0.10
N PHE A 163 -4.14 3.92 -0.24
CA PHE A 163 -4.77 4.81 -1.21
C PHE A 163 -5.35 6.05 -0.50
N ASN A 164 -5.38 7.19 -1.19
CA ASN A 164 -6.15 8.35 -0.76
C ASN A 164 -7.55 8.35 -1.40
N SER A 165 -8.37 9.34 -1.06
CA SER A 165 -9.74 9.48 -1.61
C SER A 165 -9.79 9.72 -3.12
N ALA A 166 -8.68 10.10 -3.75
CA ALA A 166 -8.56 10.25 -5.20
C ALA A 166 -8.11 8.94 -5.90
N GLY A 167 -7.99 7.83 -5.16
CA GLY A 167 -7.53 6.54 -5.68
C GLY A 167 -6.02 6.49 -5.97
N LYS A 168 -5.23 7.48 -5.51
CA LYS A 168 -3.77 7.47 -5.68
C LYS A 168 -3.09 6.72 -4.55
N ILE A 169 -2.01 6.02 -4.87
CA ILE A 169 -1.15 5.37 -3.88
C ILE A 169 -0.35 6.44 -3.13
N VAL A 170 -0.50 6.49 -1.81
CA VAL A 170 0.21 7.42 -0.91
C VAL A 170 1.21 6.74 0.01
N ARG A 171 1.11 5.43 0.22
CA ARG A 171 2.14 4.62 0.86
C ARG A 171 2.29 3.29 0.15
N PHE A 172 3.53 2.91 -0.10
CA PHE A 172 3.87 1.63 -0.69
C PHE A 172 4.92 0.98 0.22
N ASN A 173 4.67 -0.24 0.67
CA ASN A 173 5.58 -0.97 1.54
C ASN A 173 5.66 -2.35 0.98
N ASP A 174 6.84 -2.80 0.60
CA ASP A 174 6.96 -4.12 0.00
C ASP A 174 8.17 -4.88 0.51
N TRP A 175 8.01 -6.20 0.49
CA TRP A 175 8.97 -7.16 1.01
C TRP A 175 9.07 -8.34 0.06
N PHE A 176 10.30 -8.66 -0.31
CA PHE A 176 10.66 -9.91 -0.94
C PHE A 176 12.12 -10.26 -0.65
N ASN A 177 12.54 -11.46 -1.04
CA ASN A 177 13.92 -11.89 -0.87
C ASN A 177 14.81 -11.41 -2.03
N ALA A 178 15.34 -10.19 -1.94
CA ALA A 178 16.21 -9.59 -2.97
C ALA A 178 17.46 -10.44 -3.24
N ASP A 179 18.20 -10.81 -2.20
CA ASP A 179 19.37 -11.71 -2.29
C ASP A 179 19.02 -13.08 -2.92
N GLY A 180 17.75 -13.48 -2.82
CA GLY A 180 17.22 -14.70 -3.43
C GLY A 180 17.18 -14.64 -4.96
N LEU A 181 17.01 -13.46 -5.55
CA LEU A 181 17.06 -13.29 -7.00
C LEU A 181 18.50 -13.49 -7.52
N GLU A 182 19.48 -12.88 -6.87
CA GLU A 182 20.90 -13.03 -7.23
C GLU A 182 21.35 -14.50 -7.20
N LYS A 183 20.92 -15.24 -6.17
CA LYS A 183 21.21 -16.68 -6.05
C LYS A 183 20.56 -17.52 -7.15
N GLN A 184 19.41 -17.12 -7.68
CA GLN A 184 18.78 -17.79 -8.83
C GLN A 184 19.58 -17.51 -10.11
N ILE A 185 20.04 -16.27 -10.29
CA ILE A 185 20.86 -15.86 -11.43
C ILE A 185 22.24 -16.55 -11.41
N ALA A 186 22.79 -16.88 -10.24
CA ALA A 186 24.11 -17.52 -10.13
C ALA A 186 24.12 -19.04 -10.38
N GLN A 187 22.97 -19.74 -10.31
CA GLN A 187 22.85 -21.20 -10.47
C GLN A 187 22.84 -21.63 -11.94
#